data_AF-A0A419SW53-F1
#
_entry.id   AF-A0A419SW53-F1
#
_cell.length_a   1.000
_cell.length_b   1.000
_cell.length_c   1.000
_cell.angle_alpha   90.00
_cell.angle_beta   90.00
_cell.angle_gamma   90.00
#
_symmetry.space_group_name_H-M   'P 1'
#
loop_
_entity.id
_entity.type
_entity.pdbx_description
1 polymer ?
#
loop_
_entity_poly.entity_id
_entity_poly.type
_entity_poly.pdbx_seq_one_letter_code
_entity_poly.pdbx_strand_id
1 'polypeptide(L)'
;MEKLYYEKPYVTNFEAEVVDCRPGKNGQYEVYLNRTAFYPEGGGQPADAGRLGEAKVLDVQERAEGIVHIVDMQLLPGSKLIGIIDWDRRFSHMQNHSGEHILSGIVHKHYGYDNVGFHMGKDEITVDFNGVLTWDQAEAIEEEVNDLIWKNVPINECYPSKEELFSMDYRSKKELSGQVRIIEIPNGDVCACCGTHVMNTGEIGMVKVTSLMNYKGGVRMSMLCGKLALLDYRKKMKSVSTISALLSAKPDGILDAVDKLKEEGLKKDGLIGRLFKELLERKVLEYPISEQPLAVFEDGLTPVQLRQLCTMLYEAQKGNVVLVCSGADDMYQYAVGSSLMDMRSLSKVLNEKLSGRGGGNSLMAQGTFRAFAKEIEEIFVNEIKGEQDGVK
;
A
#
# COMPACT_ATOMS: atom_id res chain seq x y z
N MET A 1 -21.99 24.96 30.31
CA MET A 1 -21.22 23.72 30.49
C MET A 1 -19.73 24.07 30.41
N GLU A 2 -18.94 23.63 31.38
CA GLU A 2 -17.49 23.89 31.47
C GLU A 2 -16.69 22.89 30.61
N LYS A 3 -15.73 23.37 29.81
CA LYS A 3 -14.94 22.59 28.83
C LYS A 3 -13.50 22.38 29.34
N LEU A 4 -13.30 21.41 30.23
CA LEU A 4 -12.06 21.19 30.98
C LEU A 4 -10.84 20.90 30.07
N TYR A 5 -11.03 20.09 29.04
CA TYR A 5 -10.68 20.48 27.68
C TYR A 5 -9.48 21.39 27.41
N TYR A 6 -9.84 22.67 27.31
CA TYR A 6 -8.96 23.79 26.98
C TYR A 6 -8.20 24.28 28.20
N GLU A 7 -8.82 24.26 29.37
CA GLU A 7 -8.21 24.83 30.59
C GLU A 7 -7.13 23.92 31.19
N LYS A 8 -7.33 22.59 31.10
CA LYS A 8 -6.51 21.58 31.75
C LYS A 8 -6.38 20.34 30.85
N PRO A 9 -5.63 20.41 29.74
CA PRO A 9 -5.58 19.35 28.72
C PRO A 9 -5.08 17.99 29.22
N TYR A 10 -4.40 17.96 30.38
CA TYR A 10 -3.86 16.76 31.03
C TYR A 10 -4.79 16.16 32.10
N VAL A 11 -5.98 16.72 32.28
CA VAL A 11 -7.00 16.10 33.14
C VAL A 11 -7.47 14.80 32.48
N THR A 12 -7.09 13.69 33.11
CA THR A 12 -7.48 12.34 32.68
C THR A 12 -8.71 11.82 33.39
N ASN A 13 -9.01 12.36 34.57
CA ASN A 13 -10.14 11.98 35.41
C ASN A 13 -10.84 13.24 35.93
N PHE A 14 -12.17 13.29 35.84
CA PHE A 14 -12.95 14.43 36.32
C PHE A 14 -14.30 13.97 36.87
N GLU A 15 -14.78 14.63 37.93
CA GLU A 15 -16.16 14.43 38.40
C GLU A 15 -17.12 15.25 37.53
N ALA A 16 -18.28 14.71 37.20
CA ALA A 16 -19.34 15.43 36.49
C ALA A 16 -20.73 14.99 36.96
N GLU A 17 -21.73 15.82 36.67
CA GLU A 17 -23.14 15.51 36.87
C GLU A 17 -23.82 15.32 35.51
N VAL A 18 -24.64 14.27 35.39
CA VAL A 18 -25.46 14.01 34.21
C VAL A 18 -26.60 15.00 34.19
N VAL A 19 -26.59 15.93 33.24
CA VAL A 19 -27.66 16.92 33.07
C VAL A 19 -28.84 16.30 32.35
N ASP A 20 -28.57 15.50 31.32
CA ASP A 20 -29.60 14.85 30.52
C ASP A 20 -29.06 13.54 29.90
N CYS A 21 -29.94 12.57 29.67
CA CYS A 21 -29.64 11.30 29.03
C CYS A 21 -30.83 10.85 28.19
N ARG A 22 -30.65 10.81 26.87
CA ARG A 22 -31.70 10.48 25.90
C ARG A 22 -31.37 9.18 25.15
N PRO A 23 -32.37 8.38 24.74
CA PRO A 23 -32.13 7.25 23.84
C PRO A 23 -31.53 7.73 22.50
N GLY A 24 -30.45 7.09 22.07
CA GLY A 24 -29.79 7.29 20.78
C GLY A 24 -30.10 6.17 19.78
N LYS A 25 -29.29 6.06 18.74
CA LYS A 25 -29.42 5.00 17.71
C LYS A 25 -28.80 3.69 18.19
N ASN A 26 -29.25 2.55 17.66
CA ASN A 26 -28.64 1.23 17.87
C ASN A 26 -28.45 0.83 19.36
N GLY A 27 -29.39 1.23 20.23
CA GLY A 27 -29.31 0.95 21.67
C GLY A 27 -28.29 1.79 22.44
N GLN A 28 -27.74 2.84 21.82
CA GLN A 28 -26.86 3.82 22.47
C GLN A 28 -27.67 4.91 23.18
N TYR A 29 -26.99 5.75 23.96
CA TYR A 29 -27.59 6.88 24.66
C TYR A 29 -26.78 8.16 24.41
N GLU A 30 -27.47 9.29 24.32
CA GLU A 30 -26.90 10.63 24.19
C GLU A 30 -26.90 11.31 25.56
N VAL A 31 -25.72 11.59 26.09
CA VAL A 31 -25.51 12.08 27.46
C VAL A 31 -24.92 13.49 27.42
N TYR A 32 -25.56 14.40 28.16
CA TYR A 32 -25.10 15.77 28.38
C TYR A 32 -24.64 15.93 29.84
N LEU A 33 -23.49 16.55 30.02
CA LEU A 33 -22.88 16.76 31.33
C LEU A 33 -22.83 18.25 31.68
N ASN A 34 -22.72 18.58 32.96
CA ASN A 34 -22.51 19.97 33.39
C ASN A 34 -21.10 20.48 33.05
N ARG A 35 -20.12 19.58 33.00
CA ARG A 35 -18.74 19.81 32.55
C ARG A 35 -18.13 18.55 31.95
N THR A 36 -17.13 18.71 31.07
CA THR A 36 -16.46 17.56 30.46
C THR A 36 -15.00 17.81 30.14
N ALA A 37 -14.15 16.80 30.32
CA ALA A 37 -12.78 16.78 29.79
C ALA A 37 -12.66 16.04 28.45
N PHE A 38 -13.74 15.43 27.94
CA PHE A 38 -13.74 14.79 26.62
C PHE A 38 -13.76 15.85 25.52
N TYR A 39 -12.78 15.79 24.63
CA TYR A 39 -12.71 16.61 23.44
C TYR A 39 -13.70 16.07 22.41
N PRO A 40 -14.64 16.90 21.92
CA PRO A 40 -15.46 16.54 20.78
C PRO A 40 -14.63 16.54 19.49
N GLU A 41 -15.06 15.81 18.46
CA GLU A 41 -14.40 15.92 17.15
C GLU A 41 -14.33 17.37 16.65
N GLY A 42 -13.16 17.79 16.17
CA GLY A 42 -12.94 19.18 15.75
C GLY A 42 -11.59 19.41 15.06
N GLY A 43 -11.55 20.32 14.09
CA GLY A 43 -10.30 20.74 13.44
C GLY A 43 -9.53 19.63 12.70
N GLY A 44 -10.17 18.49 12.41
CA GLY A 44 -9.54 17.29 11.84
C GLY A 44 -8.98 16.31 12.88
N GLN A 45 -9.05 16.65 14.19
CA GLN A 45 -8.76 15.76 15.29
C GLN A 45 -10.03 14.95 15.69
N PRO A 46 -9.95 13.61 15.74
CA PRO A 46 -11.05 12.76 16.18
C PRO A 46 -11.43 13.00 17.64
N ALA A 47 -12.69 12.70 17.97
CA ALA A 47 -13.18 12.68 19.34
C ALA A 47 -12.37 11.75 20.26
N ASP A 48 -12.37 12.09 21.54
CA ASP A 48 -11.85 11.19 22.57
C ASP A 48 -12.75 9.97 22.79
N ALA A 49 -12.13 8.95 23.38
CA ALA A 49 -12.82 7.80 23.93
C ALA A 49 -12.55 7.70 25.43
N GLY A 50 -13.28 6.83 26.12
CA GLY A 50 -13.10 6.63 27.56
C GLY A 50 -14.35 6.08 28.23
N ARG A 51 -14.60 6.49 29.47
CA ARG A 51 -15.74 6.03 30.28
C ARG A 51 -16.40 7.17 31.05
N LEU A 52 -17.71 7.07 31.28
CA LEU A 52 -18.49 7.88 32.20
C LEU A 52 -19.11 6.93 33.23
N GLY A 53 -18.49 6.81 34.40
CA GLY A 53 -18.80 5.73 35.34
C GLY A 53 -18.57 4.36 34.70
N GLU A 54 -19.62 3.54 34.63
CA GLU A 54 -19.58 2.23 33.96
C GLU A 54 -19.85 2.29 32.45
N ALA A 55 -20.32 3.42 31.94
CA ALA A 55 -20.65 3.58 30.52
C ALA A 55 -19.40 3.79 29.68
N LYS A 56 -19.27 3.07 28.56
CA LYS A 56 -18.22 3.33 27.58
C LYS A 56 -18.63 4.50 26.69
N VAL A 57 -17.74 5.47 26.53
CA VAL A 57 -17.91 6.57 25.57
C VAL A 57 -17.47 6.07 24.20
N LEU A 58 -18.41 6.06 23.25
CA LEU A 58 -18.23 5.58 21.89
C LEU A 58 -17.87 6.71 20.92
N ASP A 59 -18.40 7.90 21.17
CA ASP A 59 -18.18 9.11 20.36
C ASP A 59 -18.54 10.37 21.17
N VAL A 60 -17.97 11.51 20.80
CA VAL A 60 -18.21 12.81 21.44
C VAL A 60 -18.31 13.89 20.36
N GLN A 61 -19.42 14.63 20.35
CA GLN A 61 -19.73 15.57 19.29
C GLN A 61 -20.18 16.91 19.87
N GLU A 62 -19.86 18.00 19.18
CA GLU A 62 -20.40 19.33 19.50
C GLU A 62 -21.66 19.59 18.68
N ARG A 63 -22.78 19.86 19.36
CA ARG A 63 -24.07 20.21 18.76
C ARG A 63 -24.56 21.56 19.31
N ALA A 64 -25.63 22.10 18.73
CA ALA A 64 -26.23 23.36 19.18
C ALA A 64 -26.63 23.36 20.67
N GLU A 65 -27.00 22.18 21.21
CA GLU A 65 -27.38 21.99 22.61
C GLU A 65 -26.17 21.85 23.56
N GLY A 66 -24.95 21.70 23.02
CA GLY A 66 -23.72 21.50 23.79
C GLY A 66 -22.93 20.27 23.34
N ILE A 67 -22.02 19.81 24.20
CA ILE A 67 -21.23 18.60 23.94
C ILE A 67 -22.06 17.37 24.34
N VAL A 68 -22.31 16.50 23.36
CA VAL A 68 -23.01 15.23 23.53
C VAL A 68 -22.00 14.09 23.58
N HIS A 69 -22.18 13.18 24.54
CA HIS A 69 -21.41 11.95 24.67
C HIS A 69 -22.31 10.79 24.26
N ILE A 70 -21.90 10.03 23.25
CA ILE A 70 -22.63 8.84 22.82
C ILE A 70 -22.06 7.66 23.60
N VAL A 71 -22.91 6.98 24.38
CA VAL A 71 -22.51 5.89 25.29
C VAL A 71 -23.30 4.61 25.05
N ASP A 72 -22.78 3.49 25.54
CA ASP A 72 -23.37 2.15 25.37
C ASP A 72 -24.40 1.74 26.44
N MET A 73 -24.60 2.55 27.47
CA MET A 73 -25.59 2.29 28.53
C MET A 73 -26.23 3.57 29.04
N GLN A 74 -27.46 3.44 29.55
CA GLN A 74 -28.19 4.57 30.11
C GLN A 74 -27.53 5.07 31.39
N LEU A 75 -27.46 6.40 31.54
CA LEU A 75 -27.05 7.07 32.77
C LEU A 75 -28.23 7.84 33.36
N LEU A 76 -28.30 7.94 34.68
CA LEU A 76 -29.40 8.60 35.38
C LEU A 76 -29.18 10.12 35.42
N PRO A 77 -30.08 10.96 34.87
CA PRO A 77 -29.99 12.41 35.06
C PRO A 77 -30.00 12.81 36.55
N GLY A 78 -29.19 13.81 36.90
CA GLY A 78 -28.93 14.26 38.27
C GLY A 78 -27.90 13.41 39.04
N SER A 79 -27.43 12.29 38.48
CA SER A 79 -26.39 11.49 39.12
C SER A 79 -24.99 12.09 38.91
N LYS A 80 -24.12 11.90 39.92
CA LYS A 80 -22.70 12.23 39.84
C LYS A 80 -21.90 11.01 39.42
N LEU A 81 -20.92 11.21 38.55
CA LEU A 81 -20.03 10.16 38.06
C LEU A 81 -18.61 10.68 37.88
N ILE A 82 -17.68 9.75 37.65
CA ILE A 82 -16.31 10.05 37.24
C ILE A 82 -16.19 9.76 35.75
N GLY A 83 -15.76 10.76 34.99
CA GLY A 83 -15.32 10.62 33.61
C GLY A 83 -13.84 10.26 33.56
N ILE A 84 -13.48 9.25 32.77
CA ILE A 84 -12.12 8.76 32.58
C ILE A 84 -11.79 8.81 31.09
N ILE A 85 -10.79 9.58 30.71
CA ILE A 85 -10.31 9.68 29.33
C ILE A 85 -9.43 8.47 29.00
N ASP A 86 -9.58 7.91 27.80
CA ASP A 86 -8.57 7.03 27.19
C ASP A 86 -7.32 7.88 26.89
N TRP A 87 -6.41 7.92 27.87
CA TRP A 87 -5.25 8.80 27.84
C TRP A 87 -4.27 8.43 26.72
N ASP A 88 -4.09 7.15 26.42
CA ASP A 88 -3.22 6.71 25.34
C ASP A 88 -3.69 7.27 23.99
N ARG A 89 -5.02 7.24 23.76
CA ARG A 89 -5.63 7.86 22.58
C ARG A 89 -5.49 9.38 22.60
N ARG A 90 -5.87 10.04 23.70
CA ARG A 90 -5.83 11.51 23.83
C ARG A 90 -4.42 12.04 23.63
N PHE A 91 -3.43 11.46 24.31
CA PHE A 91 -2.05 11.90 24.22
C PHE A 91 -1.49 11.67 22.81
N SER A 92 -1.82 10.54 22.16
CA SER A 92 -1.48 10.32 20.75
C SER A 92 -2.07 11.42 19.85
N HIS A 93 -3.33 11.81 20.04
CA HIS A 93 -3.92 12.93 19.29
C HIS A 93 -3.17 14.24 19.54
N MET A 94 -2.85 14.57 20.79
CA MET A 94 -2.07 15.77 21.14
C MET A 94 -0.69 15.80 20.48
N GLN A 95 0.01 14.65 20.46
CA GLN A 95 1.30 14.50 19.78
C GLN A 95 1.16 14.74 18.28
N ASN A 96 0.20 14.07 17.63
CA ASN A 96 -0.01 14.19 16.19
C ASN A 96 -0.45 15.59 15.78
N HIS A 97 -1.33 16.23 16.56
CA HIS A 97 -1.80 17.59 16.27
C HIS A 97 -0.66 18.60 16.42
N SER A 98 0.11 18.53 17.51
CA SER A 98 1.23 19.46 17.73
C SER A 98 2.35 19.24 16.72
N GLY A 99 2.63 17.98 16.35
CA GLY A 99 3.60 17.66 15.30
C GLY A 99 3.18 18.19 13.92
N GLU A 100 1.89 18.10 13.58
CA GLU A 100 1.36 18.69 12.34
C GLU A 100 1.48 20.21 12.33
N HIS A 101 1.24 20.89 13.46
CA HIS A 101 1.39 22.33 13.54
C HIS A 101 2.82 22.78 13.22
N ILE A 102 3.81 22.15 13.84
CA ILE A 102 5.23 22.48 13.59
C ILE A 102 5.58 22.21 12.13
N LEU A 103 5.16 21.05 11.59
CA LEU A 103 5.39 20.70 10.19
C LEU A 103 4.80 21.75 9.24
N SER A 104 3.52 22.07 9.41
CA SER A 104 2.81 23.03 8.58
C SER A 104 3.36 24.45 8.70
N GLY A 105 3.75 24.87 9.91
CA GLY A 105 4.35 26.18 10.15
C GLY A 105 5.71 26.32 9.48
N ILE A 106 6.57 25.29 9.56
CA ILE A 106 7.88 25.27 8.89
C ILE A 106 7.72 25.24 7.36
N VAL A 107 6.79 24.43 6.83
CA VAL A 107 6.48 24.43 5.38
C VAL A 107 6.06 25.81 4.90
N HIS A 108 5.15 26.46 5.63
CA HIS A 108 4.68 27.80 5.29
C HIS A 108 5.80 28.84 5.37
N LYS A 109 6.62 28.79 6.43
CA LYS A 109 7.76 29.71 6.62
C LYS A 109 8.77 29.64 5.47
N HIS A 110 9.09 28.44 4.97
CA HIS A 110 10.10 28.27 3.91
C HIS A 110 9.56 28.47 2.50
N TYR A 111 8.33 28.02 2.25
CA TYR A 111 7.80 27.92 0.89
C TYR A 111 6.53 28.75 0.65
N GLY A 112 5.95 29.33 1.69
CA GLY A 112 4.67 30.07 1.61
C GLY A 112 3.47 29.16 1.32
N TYR A 113 3.61 27.84 1.48
CA TYR A 113 2.54 26.89 1.19
C TYR A 113 1.62 26.73 2.40
N ASP A 114 0.32 26.67 2.15
CA ASP A 114 -0.70 26.52 3.18
C ASP A 114 -1.11 25.07 3.33
N ASN A 115 -1.38 24.68 4.58
CA ASN A 115 -2.13 23.47 4.87
C ASN A 115 -3.60 23.69 4.47
N VAL A 116 -4.03 23.01 3.40
CA VAL A 116 -5.39 23.03 2.86
C VAL A 116 -6.19 21.77 3.20
N GLY A 117 -5.62 20.84 3.96
CA GLY A 117 -6.28 19.61 4.37
C GLY A 117 -5.51 18.88 5.46
N PHE A 118 -6.21 18.46 6.51
CA PHE A 118 -5.63 17.68 7.60
C PHE A 118 -6.57 16.54 7.96
N HIS A 119 -6.03 15.34 8.06
CA HIS A 119 -6.76 14.17 8.52
C HIS A 119 -5.90 13.32 9.44
N MET A 120 -6.39 13.12 10.67
CA MET A 120 -5.80 12.23 11.66
C MET A 120 -6.52 10.89 11.63
N GLY A 121 -5.97 9.96 10.85
CA GLY A 121 -6.40 8.57 10.79
C GLY A 121 -5.82 7.73 11.94
N LYS A 122 -6.20 6.45 11.99
CA LYS A 122 -5.73 5.52 13.03
C LYS A 122 -4.25 5.19 12.90
N ASP A 123 -3.81 4.93 11.68
CA ASP A 123 -2.46 4.43 11.38
C ASP A 123 -1.65 5.41 10.51
N GLU A 124 -2.22 6.57 10.18
CA GLU A 124 -1.63 7.57 9.29
C GLU A 124 -2.21 8.96 9.58
N ILE A 125 -1.35 9.97 9.56
CA ILE A 125 -1.74 11.38 9.57
C ILE A 125 -1.41 11.95 8.19
N THR A 126 -2.35 12.67 7.58
CA THR A 126 -2.12 13.29 6.28
C THR A 126 -2.30 14.80 6.34
N VAL A 127 -1.40 15.50 5.67
CA VAL A 127 -1.38 16.95 5.53
C VAL A 127 -1.31 17.29 4.04
N ASP A 128 -2.25 18.08 3.57
CA ASP A 128 -2.34 18.53 2.18
C ASP A 128 -1.82 19.96 2.09
N PHE A 129 -0.81 20.17 1.25
CA PHE A 129 -0.27 21.49 0.95
C PHE A 129 -0.69 21.95 -0.45
N ASN A 130 -0.97 23.25 -0.61
CA ASN A 130 -1.33 23.85 -1.90
C ASN A 130 -0.15 24.06 -2.85
N GLY A 131 1.09 23.82 -2.39
CA GLY A 131 2.30 23.85 -3.20
C GLY A 131 2.93 22.47 -3.39
N VAL A 132 3.92 22.38 -4.29
CA VAL A 132 4.64 21.13 -4.57
C VAL A 132 5.93 21.08 -3.76
N LEU A 133 6.17 19.94 -3.11
CA LEU A 133 7.41 19.62 -2.41
C LEU A 133 8.05 18.38 -3.04
N THR A 134 9.38 18.38 -3.08
CA THR A 134 10.19 17.19 -3.38
C THR A 134 10.41 16.37 -2.12
N TRP A 135 10.82 15.11 -2.28
CA TRP A 135 11.15 14.25 -1.13
C TRP A 135 12.29 14.82 -0.29
N ASP A 136 13.36 15.32 -0.93
CA ASP A 136 14.49 15.94 -0.23
C ASP A 136 14.08 17.16 0.61
N GLN A 137 13.15 17.98 0.08
CA GLN A 137 12.58 19.10 0.85
C GLN A 137 11.76 18.61 2.04
N ALA A 138 10.98 17.55 1.88
CA ALA A 138 10.21 16.97 2.98
C ALA A 138 11.12 16.37 4.06
N GLU A 139 12.24 15.76 3.69
CA GLU A 139 13.25 15.26 4.65
C GLU A 139 13.94 16.41 5.40
N ALA A 140 14.32 17.48 4.71
CA ALA A 140 14.91 18.66 5.36
C ALA A 140 13.93 19.35 6.34
N ILE A 141 12.65 19.42 5.96
CA ILE A 141 11.59 19.90 6.85
C ILE A 141 11.44 18.97 8.07
N GLU A 142 11.43 17.64 7.86
CA GLU A 142 11.35 16.67 8.96
C GLU A 142 12.50 16.86 9.97
N GLU A 143 13.71 17.10 9.48
CA GLU A 143 14.89 17.36 10.33
C GLU A 143 14.68 18.62 11.18
N GLU A 144 14.28 19.75 10.57
CA GLU A 144 14.04 21.00 11.32
C GLU A 144 12.89 20.87 12.33
N VAL A 145 11.83 20.13 12.00
CA VAL A 145 10.73 19.81 12.91
C VAL A 145 11.27 19.07 14.14
N ASN A 146 12.08 18.03 13.95
CA ASN A 146 12.63 17.24 15.05
C ASN A 146 13.64 18.04 15.87
N ASP A 147 14.44 18.91 15.25
CA ASP A 147 15.31 19.85 15.97
C ASP A 147 14.53 20.77 16.90
N LEU A 148 13.36 21.26 16.47
CA LEU A 148 12.49 22.07 17.33
C LEU A 148 11.89 21.24 18.47
N ILE A 149 11.47 20.01 18.19
CA ILE A 149 10.98 19.06 19.19
C ILE A 149 12.04 18.82 20.27
N TRP A 150 13.29 18.60 19.90
CA TRP A 150 14.38 18.35 20.85
C TRP A 150 14.77 19.57 21.68
N LYS A 151 14.54 20.78 21.18
CA LYS A 151 14.68 22.02 21.97
C LYS A 151 13.63 22.11 23.08
N ASN A 152 12.54 21.33 22.99
CA ASN A 152 11.49 21.23 24.00
C ASN A 152 10.93 22.61 24.41
N VAL A 153 10.69 23.47 23.42
CA VAL A 153 10.07 24.80 23.64
C VAL A 153 8.61 24.65 24.10
N PRO A 154 8.10 25.57 24.94
CA PRO A 154 6.71 25.56 25.38
C PRO A 154 5.76 25.86 24.22
N ILE A 155 4.60 25.22 24.23
CA ILE A 155 3.47 25.51 23.35
C ILE A 155 2.53 26.43 24.13
N ASN A 156 2.40 27.66 23.66
CA ASN A 156 1.60 28.70 24.29
C ASN A 156 0.20 28.73 23.69
N GLU A 157 -0.77 29.01 24.55
CA GLU A 157 -2.16 29.19 24.18
C GLU A 157 -2.61 30.59 24.58
N CYS A 158 -3.27 31.31 23.68
CA CYS A 158 -3.86 32.60 23.98
C CYS A 158 -5.22 32.82 23.30
N TYR A 159 -5.99 33.73 23.89
CA TYR A 159 -7.31 34.15 23.41
C TYR A 159 -7.29 35.66 23.14
N PRO A 160 -6.62 36.10 22.06
CA PRO A 160 -6.50 37.51 21.73
C PRO A 160 -7.86 38.17 21.47
N SER A 161 -7.97 39.44 21.82
CA SER A 161 -9.06 40.34 21.45
C SER A 161 -9.14 40.51 19.92
N LYS A 162 -10.23 41.11 19.43
CA LYS A 162 -10.37 41.38 17.99
C LYS A 162 -9.29 42.32 17.47
N GLU A 163 -8.91 43.31 18.27
CA GLU A 163 -7.85 44.26 17.95
C GLU A 163 -6.47 43.57 17.89
N GLU A 164 -6.16 42.71 18.86
CA GLU A 164 -4.92 41.93 18.88
C GLU A 164 -4.86 40.98 17.67
N LEU A 165 -5.93 40.22 17.39
CA LEU A 165 -6.02 39.32 16.23
C LEU A 165 -5.80 40.04 14.90
N PHE A 166 -6.33 41.25 14.75
CA PHE A 166 -6.19 42.02 13.52
C PHE A 166 -4.73 42.43 13.23
N SER A 167 -3.92 42.57 14.29
CA SER A 167 -2.50 42.96 14.18
C SER A 167 -1.52 41.79 14.28
N MET A 168 -2.02 40.58 14.55
CA MET A 168 -1.21 39.37 14.69
C MET A 168 -1.02 38.67 13.34
N ASP A 169 0.18 38.18 13.08
CA ASP A 169 0.45 37.27 11.96
C ASP A 169 0.22 35.83 12.43
N TYR A 170 -0.79 35.16 11.86
CA TYR A 170 -1.16 33.80 12.23
C TYR A 170 -1.79 33.06 11.04
N ARG A 171 -1.62 31.75 11.00
CA ARG A 171 -2.26 30.87 10.01
C ARG A 171 -3.67 30.49 10.47
N SER A 172 -4.59 30.34 9.51
CA SER A 172 -5.92 29.78 9.79
C SER A 172 -6.35 28.83 8.69
N LYS A 173 -6.95 27.70 9.08
CA LYS A 173 -7.52 26.70 8.16
C LYS A 173 -8.96 27.04 7.72
N LYS A 174 -9.65 27.96 8.41
CA LYS A 174 -11.08 28.29 8.20
C LYS A 174 -11.38 29.76 8.47
N GLU A 175 -12.52 30.24 7.97
CA GLU A 175 -13.10 31.50 8.44
C GLU A 175 -13.44 31.40 9.93
N LEU A 176 -13.04 32.43 10.69
CA LEU A 176 -13.13 32.45 12.14
C LEU A 176 -14.31 33.31 12.58
N SER A 177 -15.10 32.81 13.53
CA SER A 177 -16.19 33.55 14.16
C SER A 177 -16.14 33.37 15.68
N GLY A 178 -16.53 34.41 16.42
CA GLY A 178 -16.45 34.42 17.88
C GLY A 178 -15.01 34.62 18.39
N GLN A 179 -14.77 34.15 19.63
CA GLN A 179 -13.46 34.21 20.26
C GLN A 179 -12.53 33.18 19.61
N VAL A 180 -11.38 33.63 19.11
CA VAL A 180 -10.37 32.75 18.47
C VAL A 180 -9.37 32.27 19.51
N ARG A 181 -9.04 30.98 19.44
CA ARG A 181 -7.96 30.35 20.20
C ARG A 181 -6.74 30.26 19.30
N ILE A 182 -5.63 30.89 19.71
CA ILE A 182 -4.35 30.83 19.00
C ILE A 182 -3.41 29.91 19.76
N ILE A 183 -2.74 29.04 18.99
CA ILE A 183 -1.65 28.20 19.46
C ILE A 183 -0.36 28.72 18.86
N GLU A 184 0.57 29.07 19.72
CA GLU A 184 1.90 29.56 19.38
C GLU A 184 2.95 28.54 19.81
N ILE A 185 3.73 28.09 18.85
CA ILE A 185 4.92 27.28 19.05
C ILE A 185 6.10 28.15 18.61
N PRO A 186 6.92 28.68 19.53
CA PRO A 186 8.00 29.60 19.20
C PRO A 186 8.92 29.04 18.11
N ASN A 187 9.15 29.81 17.04
CA ASN A 187 9.91 29.41 15.83
C ASN A 187 9.35 28.22 15.04
N GLY A 188 8.19 27.69 15.42
CA GLY A 188 7.51 26.60 14.71
C GLY A 188 6.27 27.10 13.98
N ASP A 189 5.29 27.61 14.72
CA ASP A 189 3.97 27.94 14.17
C ASP A 189 3.18 28.94 15.04
N VAL A 190 2.34 29.76 14.42
CA VAL A 190 1.31 30.56 15.09
C VAL A 190 0.02 30.33 14.32
N CYS A 191 -0.96 29.64 14.93
CA CYS A 191 -2.11 29.15 14.18
C CYS A 191 -3.39 29.15 15.02
N ALA A 192 -4.51 29.53 14.38
CA ALA A 192 -5.83 29.41 14.96
C ALA A 192 -6.25 27.93 15.02
N CYS A 193 -6.41 27.40 16.23
CA CYS A 193 -6.70 25.99 16.42
C CYS A 193 -7.56 25.70 17.67
N CYS A 194 -8.55 24.84 17.48
CA CYS A 194 -9.44 24.35 18.52
C CYS A 194 -9.09 22.93 18.99
N GLY A 195 -7.95 22.37 18.56
CA GLY A 195 -7.51 21.03 18.95
C GLY A 195 -6.80 20.97 20.29
N THR A 196 -6.53 19.76 20.76
CA THR A 196 -5.73 19.56 21.98
C THR A 196 -4.25 19.45 21.62
N HIS A 197 -3.40 20.11 22.40
CA HIS A 197 -1.95 20.15 22.17
C HIS A 197 -1.20 19.67 23.40
N VAL A 198 0.02 19.17 23.19
CA VAL A 198 0.97 18.96 24.30
C VAL A 198 1.46 20.32 24.84
N MET A 199 1.97 20.37 26.06
CA MET A 199 2.46 21.63 26.65
C MET A 199 3.84 22.02 26.14
N ASN A 200 4.67 21.05 25.76
CA ASN A 200 6.01 21.28 25.25
C ASN A 200 6.28 20.41 24.03
N THR A 201 7.04 20.95 23.09
CA THR A 201 7.35 20.27 21.82
C THR A 201 8.05 18.92 22.01
N GLY A 202 8.86 18.74 23.07
CA GLY A 202 9.52 17.46 23.36
C GLY A 202 8.56 16.32 23.69
N GLU A 203 7.34 16.63 24.12
CA GLU A 203 6.30 15.62 24.38
C GLU A 203 5.74 15.00 23.10
N ILE A 204 5.97 15.62 21.93
CA ILE A 204 5.66 15.04 20.61
C ILE A 204 6.54 13.79 20.37
N GLY A 205 7.74 13.77 20.92
CA GLY A 205 8.71 12.69 20.79
C GLY A 205 9.51 12.78 19.49
N MET A 206 8.88 12.43 18.37
CA MET A 206 9.46 12.57 17.04
C MET A 206 8.36 12.76 16.00
N VAL A 207 8.72 13.34 14.86
CA VAL A 207 7.90 13.38 13.64
C VAL A 207 8.62 12.57 12.56
N LYS A 208 7.89 11.71 11.85
CA LYS A 208 8.40 10.98 10.69
C LYS A 208 7.47 11.15 9.50
N VAL A 209 7.97 11.67 8.39
CA VAL A 209 7.34 11.67 7.07
C VAL A 209 7.47 10.27 6.47
N THR A 210 6.34 9.68 6.09
CA THR A 210 6.26 8.30 5.59
C THR A 210 5.94 8.23 4.11
N SER A 211 5.31 9.26 3.55
CA SER A 211 4.99 9.33 2.14
C SER A 211 4.79 10.76 1.66
N LEU A 212 5.00 10.98 0.36
CA LEU A 212 4.74 12.24 -0.32
C LEU A 212 4.21 11.94 -1.72
N MET A 213 3.07 12.51 -2.09
CA MET A 213 2.48 12.32 -3.42
C MET A 213 1.82 13.58 -3.94
N ASN A 214 1.79 13.75 -5.26
CA ASN A 214 1.04 14.83 -5.90
C ASN A 214 -0.45 14.68 -5.61
N TYR A 215 -1.08 15.76 -5.15
CA TYR A 215 -2.49 15.78 -4.79
C TYR A 215 -3.11 17.15 -5.04
N LYS A 216 -4.13 17.21 -5.91
CA LYS A 216 -4.94 18.41 -6.21
C LYS A 216 -4.13 19.69 -6.51
N GLY A 217 -3.03 19.58 -7.25
CA GLY A 217 -2.19 20.71 -7.64
C GLY A 217 -1.08 21.07 -6.64
N GLY A 218 -1.05 20.44 -5.47
CA GLY A 218 0.08 20.46 -4.54
C GLY A 218 0.49 19.04 -4.15
N VAL A 219 0.81 18.82 -2.87
CA VAL A 219 1.20 17.51 -2.33
C VAL A 219 0.36 17.09 -1.14
N ARG A 220 0.12 15.78 -1.02
CA ARG A 220 -0.27 15.14 0.24
C ARG A 220 0.97 14.52 0.86
N MET A 221 1.26 14.92 2.09
CA MET A 221 2.32 14.37 2.92
C MET A 221 1.71 13.49 4.01
N SER A 222 2.21 12.27 4.15
CA SER A 222 1.86 11.39 5.26
C SER A 222 2.92 11.49 6.35
N MET A 223 2.49 11.56 7.61
CA MET A 223 3.37 11.66 8.76
C MET A 223 2.87 10.81 9.94
N LEU A 224 3.79 10.53 10.87
CA LEU A 224 3.52 9.89 12.15
C LEU A 224 4.25 10.63 13.26
N CYS A 225 3.64 10.70 14.45
CA CYS A 225 4.27 11.28 15.63
C CYS A 225 4.43 10.26 16.77
N GLY A 226 5.36 10.54 17.69
CA GLY A 226 5.47 9.90 19.00
C GLY A 226 5.40 8.37 18.96
N LYS A 227 4.44 7.78 19.70
CA LYS A 227 4.29 6.33 19.81
C LYS A 227 4.01 5.66 18.46
N LEU A 228 3.28 6.30 17.56
CA LEU A 228 2.97 5.73 16.24
C LEU A 228 4.22 5.63 15.37
N ALA A 229 5.08 6.65 15.38
CA ALA A 229 6.37 6.62 14.68
C ALA A 229 7.29 5.49 15.21
N LEU A 230 7.33 5.29 16.53
CA LEU A 230 8.08 4.18 17.13
C LEU A 230 7.53 2.81 16.71
N LEU A 231 6.20 2.65 16.66
CA LEU A 231 5.58 1.40 16.22
C LEU A 231 5.85 1.10 14.75
N ASP A 232 5.84 2.11 13.89
CA ASP A 232 6.24 1.99 12.49
C ASP A 232 7.72 1.57 12.36
N TYR A 233 8.63 2.21 13.09
CA TYR A 233 10.04 1.81 13.13
C TYR A 233 10.22 0.35 13.56
N ARG A 234 9.52 -0.09 14.61
CA ARG A 234 9.56 -1.50 15.06
C ARG A 234 9.07 -2.46 13.98
N LYS A 235 8.01 -2.12 13.26
CA LYS A 235 7.48 -2.92 12.15
C LYS A 235 8.51 -3.03 11.01
N LYS A 236 9.12 -1.91 10.61
CA LYS A 236 10.16 -1.87 9.57
C LYS A 236 11.41 -2.63 9.98
N MET A 237 11.88 -2.46 11.22
CA MET A 237 13.03 -3.21 11.76
C MET A 237 12.78 -4.72 11.80
N LYS A 238 11.56 -5.15 12.16
CA LYS A 238 11.22 -6.58 12.11
C LYS A 238 11.34 -7.13 10.68
N SER A 239 10.86 -6.39 9.69
CA SER A 239 10.99 -6.78 8.27
C SER A 239 12.45 -6.84 7.84
N VAL A 240 13.23 -5.80 8.14
CA VAL A 240 14.67 -5.73 7.85
C VAL A 240 15.43 -6.91 8.46
N SER A 241 15.23 -7.20 9.75
CA SER A 241 15.87 -8.33 10.42
C SER A 241 15.45 -9.67 9.84
N THR A 242 14.19 -9.82 9.42
CA THR A 242 13.70 -11.05 8.80
C THR A 242 14.36 -11.27 7.43
N ILE A 243 14.45 -10.23 6.60
CA ILE A 243 15.12 -10.30 5.29
C ILE A 243 16.62 -10.56 5.46
N SER A 244 17.26 -9.87 6.40
CA SER A 244 18.66 -10.06 6.78
C SER A 244 18.95 -11.54 7.12
N ALA A 245 18.09 -12.18 7.91
CA ALA A 245 18.23 -13.60 8.24
C ALA A 245 18.04 -14.53 7.02
N LEU A 246 17.02 -14.27 6.18
CA LEU A 246 16.75 -15.05 4.97
C LEU A 246 17.89 -14.99 3.96
N LEU A 247 18.53 -13.83 3.82
CA LEU A 247 19.64 -13.61 2.90
C LEU A 247 21.01 -13.86 3.53
N SER A 248 21.08 -14.17 4.84
CA SER A 248 22.32 -14.28 5.61
C SER A 248 23.22 -13.03 5.43
N ALA A 249 22.61 -11.85 5.37
CA ALA A 249 23.27 -10.57 5.13
C ALA A 249 23.03 -9.61 6.29
N LYS A 250 23.97 -8.69 6.57
CA LYS A 250 23.76 -7.64 7.58
C LYS A 250 22.65 -6.67 7.12
N PRO A 251 21.92 -6.00 8.04
CA PRO A 251 20.89 -5.03 7.69
C PRO A 251 21.31 -3.99 6.64
N ASP A 252 22.50 -3.41 6.81
CA ASP A 252 23.03 -2.38 5.89
C ASP A 252 23.47 -2.95 4.53
N GLY A 253 23.63 -4.28 4.42
CA GLY A 253 24.00 -4.97 3.19
C GLY A 253 22.85 -5.74 2.54
N ILE A 254 21.60 -5.51 2.95
CA ILE A 254 20.44 -6.20 2.38
C ILE A 254 20.31 -5.91 0.88
N LEU A 255 20.54 -4.66 0.46
CA LEU A 255 20.42 -4.27 -0.95
C LEU A 255 21.41 -5.06 -1.81
N ASP A 256 22.69 -5.06 -1.44
CA ASP A 256 23.73 -5.83 -2.13
C ASP A 256 23.41 -7.33 -2.17
N ALA A 257 22.87 -7.87 -1.08
CA ALA A 257 22.48 -9.28 -1.02
C ALA A 257 21.30 -9.61 -1.96
N VAL A 258 20.33 -8.70 -2.09
CA VAL A 258 19.21 -8.83 -3.03
C VAL A 258 19.72 -8.74 -4.48
N ASP A 259 20.61 -7.80 -4.79
CA ASP A 259 21.19 -7.66 -6.12
C ASP A 259 22.01 -8.89 -6.50
N LYS A 260 22.83 -9.40 -5.57
CA LYS A 260 23.56 -10.66 -5.77
C LYS A 260 22.62 -11.85 -6.01
N LEU A 261 21.54 -11.97 -5.24
CA LEU A 261 20.55 -13.03 -5.42
C LEU A 261 19.91 -12.96 -6.82
N LYS A 262 19.57 -11.75 -7.28
CA LYS A 262 19.01 -11.51 -8.62
C LYS A 262 20.01 -11.88 -9.72
N GLU A 263 21.27 -11.48 -9.59
CA GLU A 263 22.33 -11.86 -10.52
C GLU A 263 22.58 -13.37 -10.57
N GLU A 264 22.58 -14.04 -9.41
CA GLU A 264 22.70 -15.49 -9.34
C GLU A 264 21.51 -16.19 -10.00
N GLY A 265 20.28 -15.66 -9.85
CA GLY A 265 19.09 -16.12 -10.55
C GLY A 265 19.28 -16.07 -12.07
N LEU A 266 19.69 -14.92 -12.60
CA LEU A 266 19.96 -14.75 -14.03
C LEU A 266 21.05 -15.71 -14.55
N LYS A 267 22.13 -15.93 -13.77
CA LYS A 267 23.19 -16.88 -14.12
C LYS A 267 22.68 -18.32 -14.14
N LYS A 268 21.85 -18.71 -13.17
CA LYS A 268 21.23 -20.04 -13.10
C LYS A 268 20.27 -20.26 -14.26
N ASP A 269 19.42 -19.31 -14.58
CA ASP A 269 18.50 -19.37 -15.73
C ASP A 269 19.27 -19.52 -17.05
N GLY A 270 20.35 -18.76 -17.22
CA GLY A 270 21.23 -18.89 -18.38
C GLY A 270 21.94 -20.25 -18.47
N LEU A 271 22.37 -20.82 -17.33
CA LEU A 271 22.95 -22.16 -17.29
C LEU A 271 21.90 -23.24 -17.61
N ILE A 272 20.70 -23.14 -17.03
CA ILE A 272 19.58 -24.05 -17.31
C ILE A 272 19.25 -24.02 -18.80
N GLY A 273 19.14 -22.83 -19.41
CA GLY A 273 18.89 -22.70 -20.84
C GLY A 273 19.97 -23.36 -21.70
N ARG A 274 21.25 -23.21 -21.35
CA ARG A 274 22.36 -23.87 -22.06
C ARG A 274 22.34 -25.39 -21.90
N LEU A 275 22.21 -25.90 -20.68
CA LEU A 275 22.16 -27.34 -20.42
C LEU A 275 20.96 -28.00 -21.10
N PHE A 276 19.82 -27.31 -21.11
CA PHE A 276 18.63 -27.78 -21.81
C PHE A 276 18.85 -27.82 -23.32
N LYS A 277 19.52 -26.80 -23.89
CA LYS A 277 19.91 -26.80 -25.30
C LYS A 277 20.80 -28.00 -25.63
N GLU A 278 21.84 -28.26 -24.83
CA GLU A 278 22.74 -29.42 -25.00
C GLU A 278 21.99 -30.76 -24.91
N LEU A 279 21.01 -30.87 -24.01
CA LEU A 279 20.14 -32.04 -23.89
C LEU A 279 19.33 -32.25 -25.18
N LEU A 280 18.71 -31.20 -25.71
CA LEU A 280 17.96 -31.27 -26.97
C LEU A 280 18.87 -31.64 -28.14
N GLU A 281 20.08 -31.07 -28.22
CA GLU A 281 21.07 -31.40 -29.27
C GLU A 281 21.46 -32.88 -29.23
N ARG A 282 21.70 -33.45 -28.04
CA ARG A 282 21.95 -34.89 -27.88
C ARG A 282 20.75 -35.72 -28.29
N LYS A 283 19.55 -35.31 -27.90
CA LYS A 283 18.33 -36.02 -28.24
C LYS A 283 18.08 -36.05 -29.75
N VAL A 284 18.37 -34.95 -30.45
CA VAL A 284 18.29 -34.88 -31.92
C VAL A 284 19.21 -35.89 -32.61
N LEU A 285 20.38 -36.22 -32.01
CA LEU A 285 21.30 -37.23 -32.55
C LEU A 285 20.75 -38.66 -32.48
N GLU A 286 19.82 -38.94 -31.58
CA GLU A 286 19.17 -40.27 -31.47
C GLU A 286 18.26 -40.58 -32.66
N TYR A 287 17.80 -39.55 -33.38
CA TYR A 287 16.97 -39.71 -34.56
C TYR A 287 17.84 -39.88 -35.82
N PRO A 288 17.53 -40.83 -36.72
CA PRO A 288 18.21 -40.97 -38.00
C PRO A 288 17.84 -39.83 -38.95
N ILE A 289 18.69 -39.56 -39.94
CA ILE A 289 18.32 -38.69 -41.08
C ILE A 289 17.21 -39.40 -41.88
N SER A 290 16.14 -38.69 -42.19
CA SER A 290 14.97 -39.24 -42.87
C SER A 290 14.23 -38.18 -43.67
N GLU A 291 13.76 -38.55 -44.86
CA GLU A 291 12.87 -37.71 -45.69
C GLU A 291 11.39 -37.95 -45.38
N GLN A 292 11.07 -38.81 -44.41
CA GLN A 292 9.70 -39.10 -43.96
C GLN A 292 9.24 -38.10 -42.88
N PRO A 293 7.91 -37.93 -42.69
CA PRO A 293 7.40 -37.13 -41.58
C PRO A 293 7.80 -37.72 -40.24
N LEU A 294 8.14 -36.87 -39.27
CA LEU A 294 8.61 -37.28 -37.94
C LEU A 294 7.70 -36.69 -36.85
N ALA A 295 7.05 -37.56 -36.08
CA ALA A 295 6.37 -37.17 -34.84
C ALA A 295 7.22 -37.55 -33.63
N VAL A 296 7.44 -36.61 -32.71
CA VAL A 296 8.19 -36.81 -31.48
C VAL A 296 7.31 -36.44 -30.30
N PHE A 297 7.19 -37.34 -29.33
CA PHE A 297 6.51 -37.09 -28.06
C PHE A 297 7.56 -36.99 -26.97
N GLU A 298 7.58 -35.86 -26.25
CA GLU A 298 8.48 -35.64 -25.12
C GLU A 298 7.78 -34.88 -24.00
N ASP A 299 7.85 -35.41 -22.79
CA ASP A 299 7.15 -34.84 -21.64
C ASP A 299 7.89 -33.65 -21.01
N GLY A 300 7.13 -32.73 -20.42
CA GLY A 300 7.66 -31.63 -19.61
C GLY A 300 8.32 -30.49 -20.38
N LEU A 301 8.08 -30.39 -21.70
CA LEU A 301 8.61 -29.29 -22.50
C LEU A 301 7.71 -28.06 -22.38
N THR A 302 8.32 -26.91 -22.10
CA THR A 302 7.65 -25.61 -22.22
C THR A 302 7.41 -25.27 -23.71
N PRO A 303 6.50 -24.34 -24.03
CA PRO A 303 6.28 -23.90 -25.42
C PRO A 303 7.54 -23.43 -26.15
N VAL A 304 8.50 -22.81 -25.42
CA VAL A 304 9.77 -22.38 -26.00
C VAL A 304 10.64 -23.59 -26.37
N GLN A 305 10.73 -24.56 -25.47
CA GLN A 305 11.51 -25.78 -25.66
C GLN A 305 10.92 -26.70 -26.74
N LEU A 306 9.59 -26.79 -26.83
CA LEU A 306 8.87 -27.49 -27.89
C LEU A 306 9.27 -26.97 -29.28
N ARG A 307 9.17 -25.64 -29.47
CA ARG A 307 9.58 -25.00 -30.72
C ARG A 307 11.05 -25.23 -31.00
N GLN A 308 11.91 -25.10 -29.98
CA GLN A 308 13.34 -25.29 -30.14
C GLN A 308 13.70 -26.72 -30.60
N LEU A 309 13.13 -27.75 -29.98
CA LEU A 309 13.34 -29.14 -30.41
C LEU A 309 12.80 -29.40 -31.81
N CYS A 310 11.60 -28.88 -32.13
CA CYS A 310 11.01 -29.00 -33.45
C CYS A 310 11.91 -28.38 -34.53
N THR A 311 12.39 -27.14 -34.31
CA THR A 311 13.34 -26.48 -35.20
C THR A 311 14.63 -27.29 -35.35
N MET A 312 15.23 -27.78 -34.26
CA MET A 312 16.48 -28.53 -34.32
C MET A 312 16.35 -29.85 -35.10
N LEU A 313 15.27 -30.60 -34.89
CA LEU A 313 15.00 -31.86 -35.62
C LEU A 313 14.81 -31.61 -37.12
N TYR A 314 14.05 -30.56 -37.46
CA TYR A 314 13.78 -30.19 -38.83
C TYR A 314 15.06 -29.68 -39.55
N GLU A 315 15.84 -28.78 -38.93
CA GLU A 315 17.10 -28.27 -39.49
C GLU A 315 18.16 -29.36 -39.64
N ALA A 316 18.18 -30.35 -38.73
CA ALA A 316 19.06 -31.50 -38.80
C ALA A 316 18.57 -32.61 -39.76
N GLN A 317 17.54 -32.35 -40.56
CA GLN A 317 16.99 -33.26 -41.57
C GLN A 317 16.55 -34.62 -41.01
N LYS A 318 16.03 -34.62 -39.78
CA LYS A 318 15.49 -35.83 -39.13
C LYS A 318 14.09 -36.20 -39.63
N GLY A 319 13.41 -35.25 -40.26
CA GLY A 319 12.16 -35.45 -40.99
C GLY A 319 11.89 -34.28 -41.94
N ASN A 320 11.12 -34.52 -42.99
CA ASN A 320 10.73 -33.48 -43.95
C ASN A 320 9.72 -32.47 -43.36
N VAL A 321 8.85 -32.96 -42.48
CA VAL A 321 7.94 -32.20 -41.62
C VAL A 321 8.03 -32.82 -40.24
N VAL A 322 8.30 -32.00 -39.23
CA VAL A 322 8.50 -32.44 -37.85
C VAL A 322 7.37 -31.93 -36.98
N LEU A 323 6.72 -32.83 -36.24
CA LEU A 323 5.78 -32.53 -35.17
C LEU A 323 6.42 -32.94 -33.84
N VAL A 324 6.48 -32.02 -32.88
CA VAL A 324 6.90 -32.30 -31.50
C VAL A 324 5.72 -32.02 -30.59
N CYS A 325 5.37 -32.99 -29.75
CA CYS A 325 4.27 -32.94 -28.80
C CYS A 325 4.79 -33.11 -27.37
N SER A 326 4.22 -32.39 -26.42
CA SER A 326 4.49 -32.52 -24.99
C SER A 326 3.21 -32.45 -24.18
N GLY A 327 2.95 -33.44 -23.36
CA GLY A 327 1.71 -33.57 -22.61
C GLY A 327 1.44 -35.01 -22.23
N ALA A 328 0.36 -35.24 -21.52
CA ALA A 328 -0.05 -36.57 -21.07
C ALA A 328 -1.54 -36.78 -21.33
N ASP A 329 -1.95 -38.05 -21.32
CA ASP A 329 -3.33 -38.49 -21.54
C ASP A 329 -3.92 -38.01 -22.87
N ASP A 330 -4.93 -37.13 -22.83
CA ASP A 330 -5.63 -36.58 -23.98
C ASP A 330 -5.24 -35.13 -24.30
N MET A 331 -4.25 -34.53 -23.60
CA MET A 331 -3.91 -33.12 -23.75
C MET A 331 -2.42 -32.93 -24.07
N TYR A 332 -2.14 -32.48 -25.30
CA TYR A 332 -0.78 -32.21 -25.76
C TYR A 332 -0.62 -30.76 -26.19
N GLN A 333 0.49 -30.13 -25.81
CA GLN A 333 1.01 -28.96 -26.52
C GLN A 333 1.85 -29.45 -27.69
N TYR A 334 1.84 -28.72 -28.81
CA TYR A 334 2.64 -29.09 -29.98
C TYR A 334 3.38 -27.90 -30.61
N ALA A 335 4.46 -28.24 -31.30
CA ALA A 335 5.11 -27.41 -32.31
C ALA A 335 5.30 -28.25 -33.58
N VAL A 336 4.99 -27.68 -34.75
CA VAL A 336 5.15 -28.33 -36.05
C VAL A 336 5.94 -27.42 -37.00
N GLY A 337 6.94 -27.97 -37.69
CA GLY A 337 7.88 -27.20 -38.50
C GLY A 337 8.37 -27.93 -39.76
N SER A 338 8.58 -27.16 -40.83
CA SER A 338 9.14 -27.61 -42.12
C SER A 338 9.57 -26.42 -42.99
N SER A 339 10.48 -26.64 -43.97
CA SER A 339 10.69 -25.72 -45.11
C SER A 339 9.92 -26.08 -46.37
N LEU A 340 9.36 -27.29 -46.42
CA LEU A 340 8.78 -27.85 -47.64
C LEU A 340 7.26 -27.63 -47.71
N MET A 341 6.64 -27.19 -46.62
CA MET A 341 5.19 -27.08 -46.48
C MET A 341 4.80 -25.89 -45.60
N ASP A 342 3.67 -25.22 -45.88
CA ASP A 342 3.18 -24.11 -45.07
C ASP A 342 2.52 -24.62 -43.78
N MET A 343 3.19 -24.39 -42.65
CA MET A 343 2.72 -24.84 -41.34
C MET A 343 1.42 -24.17 -40.87
N ARG A 344 1.01 -23.03 -41.44
CA ARG A 344 -0.31 -22.43 -41.14
C ARG A 344 -1.44 -23.28 -41.67
N SER A 345 -1.30 -23.77 -42.90
CA SER A 345 -2.29 -24.62 -43.54
C SER A 345 -2.36 -25.97 -42.82
N LEU A 346 -1.21 -26.61 -42.60
CA LEU A 346 -1.14 -27.90 -41.91
C LEU A 346 -1.67 -27.82 -40.47
N SER A 347 -1.26 -26.81 -39.69
CA SER A 347 -1.75 -26.67 -38.31
C SER A 347 -3.25 -26.44 -38.22
N LYS A 348 -3.85 -25.73 -39.19
CA LYS A 348 -5.31 -25.56 -39.24
C LYS A 348 -6.02 -26.91 -39.43
N VAL A 349 -5.55 -27.72 -40.38
CA VAL A 349 -6.12 -29.06 -40.64
C VAL A 349 -5.94 -29.99 -39.43
N LEU A 350 -4.74 -30.02 -38.83
CA LEU A 350 -4.47 -30.82 -37.64
C LEU A 350 -5.34 -30.38 -36.45
N ASN A 351 -5.51 -29.07 -36.24
CA ASN A 351 -6.38 -28.55 -35.18
C ASN A 351 -7.85 -28.94 -35.40
N GLU A 352 -8.35 -28.91 -36.63
CA GLU A 352 -9.73 -29.32 -36.93
C GLU A 352 -9.95 -30.82 -36.66
N LYS A 353 -9.00 -31.69 -36.99
CA LYS A 353 -9.12 -33.14 -36.80
C LYS A 353 -8.83 -33.61 -35.37
N LEU A 354 -7.91 -32.95 -34.66
CA LEU A 354 -7.45 -33.34 -33.31
C LEU A 354 -8.06 -32.49 -32.19
N SER A 355 -9.19 -31.82 -32.47
CA SER A 355 -9.86 -30.91 -31.53
C SER A 355 -8.91 -29.87 -30.90
N GLY A 356 -7.96 -29.41 -31.71
CA GLY A 356 -6.86 -28.55 -31.29
C GLY A 356 -7.10 -27.06 -31.49
N ARG A 357 -6.17 -26.25 -30.99
CA ARG A 357 -6.13 -24.80 -31.19
C ARG A 357 -4.69 -24.35 -31.33
N GLY A 358 -4.41 -23.46 -32.27
CA GLY A 358 -3.06 -23.00 -32.51
C GLY A 358 -2.90 -22.26 -33.82
N GLY A 359 -1.68 -21.87 -34.12
CA GLY A 359 -1.30 -21.21 -35.36
C GLY A 359 0.17 -20.82 -35.36
N GLY A 360 0.60 -20.18 -36.45
CA GLY A 360 1.97 -19.72 -36.60
C GLY A 360 2.24 -19.06 -37.93
N ASN A 361 3.45 -19.26 -38.44
CA ASN A 361 3.90 -18.78 -39.74
C ASN A 361 4.15 -19.96 -40.69
N SER A 362 4.66 -19.66 -41.89
CA SER A 362 4.87 -20.68 -42.92
C SER A 362 5.87 -21.77 -42.54
N LEU A 363 6.83 -21.49 -41.66
CA LEU A 363 7.89 -22.43 -41.26
C LEU A 363 7.61 -23.15 -39.94
N MET A 364 6.76 -22.57 -39.09
CA MET A 364 6.51 -23.08 -37.74
C MET A 364 5.11 -22.69 -37.26
N ALA A 365 4.38 -23.66 -36.70
CA ALA A 365 3.14 -23.45 -35.99
C ALA A 365 3.15 -24.16 -34.64
N GLN A 366 2.31 -23.68 -33.72
CA GLN A 366 2.23 -24.22 -32.37
C GLN A 366 0.80 -24.16 -31.85
N GLY A 367 0.49 -25.01 -30.89
CA GLY A 367 -0.84 -25.07 -30.31
C GLY A 367 -1.00 -26.16 -29.27
N THR A 368 -2.24 -26.58 -29.11
CA THR A 368 -2.64 -27.71 -28.28
C THR A 368 -3.52 -28.66 -29.07
N PHE A 369 -3.40 -29.96 -28.83
CA PHE A 369 -4.33 -30.99 -29.26
C PHE A 369 -5.10 -31.55 -28.07
N ARG A 370 -6.33 -32.01 -28.36
CA ARG A 370 -7.11 -32.81 -27.44
C ARG A 370 -7.38 -34.18 -28.05
N ALA A 371 -6.39 -35.05 -27.99
CA ALA A 371 -6.36 -36.37 -28.60
C ALA A 371 -5.26 -37.22 -27.96
N PHE A 372 -5.32 -38.54 -28.12
CA PHE A 372 -4.29 -39.45 -27.63
C PHE A 372 -3.06 -39.47 -28.56
N ALA A 373 -1.87 -39.74 -28.02
CA ALA A 373 -0.61 -39.71 -28.80
C ALA A 373 -0.67 -40.53 -30.10
N LYS A 374 -1.24 -41.73 -30.05
CA LYS A 374 -1.37 -42.61 -31.22
C LYS A 374 -2.27 -42.00 -32.31
N GLU A 375 -3.38 -41.37 -31.92
CA GLU A 375 -4.29 -40.70 -32.84
C GLU A 375 -3.64 -39.47 -33.49
N ILE A 376 -2.88 -38.69 -32.69
CA ILE A 376 -2.10 -37.55 -33.18
C ILE A 376 -1.08 -38.00 -34.24
N GLU A 377 -0.33 -39.08 -33.97
CA GLU A 377 0.68 -39.61 -34.89
C GLU A 377 0.06 -40.14 -36.20
N GLU A 378 -1.02 -40.92 -36.11
CA GLU A 378 -1.71 -41.47 -37.28
C GLU A 378 -2.27 -40.36 -38.19
N ILE A 379 -2.94 -39.37 -37.62
CA ILE A 379 -3.50 -38.24 -38.38
C ILE A 379 -2.37 -37.42 -39.00
N PHE A 380 -1.33 -37.10 -38.24
CA PHE A 380 -0.18 -36.32 -38.74
C PHE A 380 0.49 -36.97 -39.95
N VAL A 381 0.78 -38.27 -39.89
CA VAL A 381 1.45 -38.97 -41.00
C VAL A 381 0.53 -39.09 -42.22
N ASN A 382 -0.77 -39.30 -42.03
CA ASN A 382 -1.72 -39.42 -43.13
C ASN A 382 -1.92 -38.10 -43.89
N GLU A 383 -2.01 -36.96 -43.21
CA GLU A 383 -2.16 -35.66 -43.89
C GLU A 383 -0.95 -35.34 -44.79
N ILE A 384 0.26 -35.64 -44.31
CA ILE A 384 1.48 -35.32 -45.05
C ILE A 384 1.64 -36.23 -46.28
N LYS A 385 1.25 -37.51 -46.18
CA LYS A 385 1.26 -38.43 -47.33
C LYS A 385 0.17 -38.09 -48.35
N GLY A 386 -1.02 -37.69 -47.88
CA GLY A 386 -2.13 -37.30 -48.74
C GLY A 386 -1.86 -36.05 -49.60
N GLU A 387 -1.08 -35.09 -49.11
CA GLU A 387 -0.67 -33.92 -49.90
C GLU A 387 0.46 -34.21 -50.89
N GLN A 388 1.35 -35.17 -50.62
CA GLN A 388 2.42 -35.56 -51.55
C GLN A 388 1.90 -36.30 -52.79
N ASP A 389 0.81 -37.05 -52.67
CA ASP A 389 0.17 -37.74 -53.81
C ASP A 389 -0.75 -36.82 -54.66
N GLY A 390 -1.08 -35.63 -54.14
CA GLY A 390 -1.90 -34.62 -54.82
C GLY A 390 -1.12 -33.65 -55.73
N VAL A 391 0.22 -33.74 -55.74
CA VAL A 391 1.11 -32.99 -56.65
C VAL A 391 1.64 -33.94 -57.73
N LYS A 392 0.76 -34.32 -58.66
CA LYS A 392 1.13 -34.91 -59.96
C LYS A 392 0.34 -34.28 -61.09
#